data_AF-A0A1D8P8D8-F1
#
_entry.id   AF-A0A1D8P8D8-F1
#
_cell.length_a   1.000
_cell.length_b   1.000
_cell.length_c   1.000
_cell.angle_alpha   90.00
_cell.angle_beta   90.00
_cell.angle_gamma   90.00
#
_symmetry.space_group_name_H-M   'P 1'
#
loop_
_entity.id
_entity.type
_entity.pdbx_description
1 polymer ?
#
loop_
_entity_poly.entity_id
_entity_poly.type
_entity_poly.pdbx_seq_one_letter_code
_entity_poly.pdbx_strand_id
1 'polypeptide(L)'
;MKKKLFMAVMVFFTIGFSEAQIEINKSELISSEIQSNNNLLKENEFSLTPRVHIAIKLLLQGAIVNPNHGEENLMRDNIRVNGLLPINSPYDDYTTCDASIFDITGPNAIVDWVFVEIRNKDDISVLISSQSALLQRDGDLVSTDGTSCLQFSIEENEYYIRICHRNHLNIITNETIFLENEITFLDLRNNPNLILDGTSILVNLGNNNFAMPSGDLDGNGQIQNSDLSAIIPSLGQSSYSNADLDMNSQIQNIDLSNLLIPNIGVGE
;
A
#
# COMPACT_ATOMS: atom_id res chain seq x y z
N MET A 1 -51.87 -30.20 -4.05
CA MET A 1 -50.76 -29.26 -4.35
C MET A 1 -51.27 -27.82 -4.21
N LYS A 2 -50.64 -27.07 -3.28
CA LYS A 2 -50.49 -25.59 -3.14
C LYS A 2 -51.73 -24.71 -3.45
N LYS A 3 -52.50 -24.30 -2.43
CA LYS A 3 -52.42 -23.00 -1.70
C LYS A 3 -52.50 -21.75 -2.59
N LYS A 4 -53.63 -21.02 -2.50
CA LYS A 4 -53.68 -19.57 -2.24
C LYS A 4 -55.08 -19.17 -1.76
N LEU A 5 -55.22 -19.19 -0.44
CA LEU A 5 -56.26 -18.54 0.33
C LEU A 5 -55.70 -17.16 0.69
N PHE A 6 -56.34 -16.06 0.28
CA PHE A 6 -56.22 -14.79 0.97
C PHE A 6 -57.63 -14.27 1.19
N MET A 7 -58.18 -14.73 2.31
CA MET A 7 -59.47 -14.37 2.85
C MET A 7 -59.29 -13.01 3.54
N ALA A 8 -60.20 -12.08 3.27
CA ALA A 8 -60.30 -10.81 3.97
C ALA A 8 -60.32 -11.07 5.48
N VAL A 9 -59.36 -10.51 6.22
CA VAL A 9 -59.35 -10.56 7.67
C VAL A 9 -60.36 -9.54 8.18
N MET A 10 -61.59 -9.99 8.30
CA MET A 10 -62.66 -9.36 9.06
C MET A 10 -62.36 -9.61 10.54
N VAL A 11 -61.88 -8.58 11.24
CA VAL A 11 -61.58 -8.66 12.68
C VAL A 11 -62.89 -8.55 13.46
N PHE A 12 -63.30 -9.66 14.08
CA PHE A 12 -64.37 -9.65 15.08
C PHE A 12 -63.79 -9.21 16.43
N PHE A 13 -64.30 -8.11 16.97
CA PHE A 13 -64.07 -7.70 18.36
C PHE A 13 -65.13 -8.31 19.26
N THR A 14 -64.72 -9.04 20.30
CA THR A 14 -65.56 -9.35 21.47
C THR A 14 -65.08 -8.47 22.63
N ILE A 15 -65.97 -7.65 23.16
CA ILE A 15 -65.68 -6.52 24.04
C ILE A 15 -65.44 -6.99 25.48
N GLY A 16 -64.39 -6.46 26.09
CA GLY A 16 -64.19 -6.43 27.54
C GLY A 16 -63.17 -5.35 27.89
N PHE A 17 -63.66 -4.21 28.40
CA PHE A 17 -62.98 -2.96 28.77
C PHE A 17 -62.88 -1.85 27.70
N SER A 18 -63.57 -0.74 28.02
CA SER A 18 -63.45 0.65 27.54
C SER A 18 -62.94 0.86 26.11
N GLU A 19 -63.85 1.26 25.21
CA GLU A 19 -63.57 1.68 23.84
C GLU A 19 -62.63 2.90 23.80
N ALA A 20 -61.32 2.66 23.79
CA ALA A 20 -60.36 3.57 23.18
C ALA A 20 -60.29 3.21 21.69
N GLN A 21 -61.05 3.93 20.87
CA GLN A 21 -60.91 3.87 19.42
C GLN A 21 -59.49 4.37 19.09
N ILE A 22 -58.60 3.46 18.66
CA ILE A 22 -57.31 3.83 18.10
C ILE A 22 -57.59 4.30 16.67
N GLU A 23 -57.99 5.57 16.55
CA GLU A 23 -58.17 6.26 15.29
C GLU A 23 -56.78 6.61 14.75
N ILE A 24 -56.11 5.65 14.09
CA ILE A 24 -54.82 5.92 13.43
C ILE A 24 -55.12 6.85 12.26
N ASN A 25 -54.76 8.12 12.42
CA ASN A 25 -55.04 9.14 11.43
C ASN A 25 -54.29 8.79 10.14
N LYS A 26 -54.98 8.83 8.99
CA LYS A 26 -54.38 8.47 7.69
C LYS A 26 -53.12 9.29 7.39
N SER A 27 -53.01 10.50 7.95
CA SER A 27 -51.82 11.35 7.90
C SER A 27 -50.61 10.78 8.67
N GLU A 28 -50.80 10.09 9.79
CA GLU A 28 -49.73 9.44 10.56
C GLU A 28 -49.22 8.19 9.85
N LEU A 29 -50.11 7.44 9.20
CA LEU A 29 -49.73 6.30 8.37
C LEU A 29 -48.89 6.76 7.17
N ILE A 30 -49.32 7.83 6.49
CA ILE A 30 -48.57 8.44 5.38
C ILE A 30 -47.21 8.97 5.85
N SER A 31 -47.15 9.59 7.04
CA SER A 31 -45.91 10.14 7.60
C SER A 31 -44.88 9.06 7.96
N SER A 32 -45.34 7.94 8.55
CA SER A 32 -44.46 6.81 8.89
C SER A 32 -43.94 6.06 7.66
N GLU A 33 -44.76 5.93 6.61
CA GLU A 33 -44.37 5.33 5.33
C GLU A 33 -43.37 6.22 4.57
N ILE A 34 -43.56 7.55 4.59
CA ILE A 34 -42.58 8.52 4.07
C ILE A 34 -41.27 8.47 4.86
N GLN A 35 -41.32 8.38 6.19
CA GLN A 35 -40.13 8.27 7.05
C GLN A 35 -39.35 6.98 6.74
N SER A 36 -40.05 5.86 6.59
CA SER A 36 -39.45 4.57 6.24
C SER A 36 -38.84 4.58 4.84
N ASN A 37 -39.51 5.18 3.86
CA ASN A 37 -38.98 5.34 2.50
C ASN A 37 -37.76 6.29 2.46
N ASN A 38 -37.76 7.36 3.26
CA ASN A 38 -36.60 8.24 3.39
C ASN A 38 -35.41 7.55 4.06
N ASN A 39 -35.65 6.67 5.05
CA ASN A 39 -34.59 5.86 5.64
C ASN A 39 -34.05 4.83 4.64
N LEU A 40 -34.92 4.19 3.84
CA LEU A 40 -34.51 3.31 2.74
C LEU A 40 -33.71 4.06 1.65
N LEU A 41 -34.01 5.32 1.39
CA LEU A 41 -33.23 6.16 0.47
C LEU A 41 -31.88 6.57 1.08
N LYS A 42 -31.81 6.83 2.38
CA LYS A 42 -30.54 7.08 3.10
C LYS A 42 -29.65 5.85 3.18
N GLU A 43 -30.23 4.66 3.33
CA GLU A 43 -29.49 3.39 3.29
C GLU A 43 -29.04 3.01 1.86
N ASN A 44 -29.64 3.63 0.84
CA ASN A 44 -29.29 3.44 -0.57
C ASN A 44 -28.50 4.63 -1.18
N GLU A 45 -28.03 5.59 -0.37
CA GLU A 45 -26.91 6.40 -0.81
C GLU A 45 -25.69 5.47 -0.90
N PHE A 46 -25.44 5.00 -2.12
CA PHE A 46 -24.18 4.41 -2.50
C PHE A 46 -23.12 5.47 -2.21
N SER A 47 -22.52 5.42 -1.01
CA SER A 47 -21.40 6.27 -0.65
C SER A 47 -20.25 5.87 -1.57
N LEU A 48 -20.11 6.62 -2.66
CA LEU A 48 -18.91 6.61 -3.48
C LEU A 48 -17.82 7.20 -2.60
N THR A 49 -17.04 6.34 -1.95
CA THR A 49 -15.75 6.81 -1.44
C THR A 49 -14.99 7.38 -2.62
N PRO A 50 -14.47 8.63 -2.52
CA PRO A 50 -13.65 9.19 -3.58
C PRO A 50 -12.47 8.25 -3.88
N ARG A 51 -12.02 8.27 -5.12
CA ARG A 51 -10.84 7.52 -5.54
C ARG A 51 -9.74 8.52 -5.80
N VAL A 52 -8.77 8.57 -4.90
CA VAL A 52 -7.57 9.39 -5.09
C VAL A 52 -6.50 8.57 -5.79
N HIS A 53 -5.69 9.23 -6.62
CA HIS A 53 -4.62 8.59 -7.39
C HIS A 53 -3.28 9.21 -7.02
N ILE A 54 -2.27 8.36 -6.82
CA ILE A 54 -0.91 8.82 -6.51
C ILE A 54 0.11 8.09 -7.38
N ALA A 55 0.94 8.87 -8.06
CA ALA A 55 2.09 8.40 -8.83
C ALA A 55 3.36 8.64 -8.01
N ILE A 56 3.93 7.56 -7.46
CA ILE A 56 5.10 7.63 -6.58
C ILE A 56 6.34 7.17 -7.34
N LYS A 57 7.48 7.86 -7.16
CA LYS A 57 8.79 7.41 -7.62
C LYS A 57 9.77 7.26 -6.46
N LEU A 58 10.52 6.16 -6.40
CA LEU A 58 11.59 5.94 -5.43
C LEU A 58 12.70 5.04 -5.99
N LEU A 59 13.81 4.93 -5.26
CA LEU A 59 14.91 4.02 -5.59
C LEU A 59 15.26 3.16 -4.37
N LEU A 60 15.60 1.89 -4.62
CA LEU A 60 16.13 0.97 -3.62
C LEU A 60 17.65 0.91 -3.77
N GLN A 61 18.39 1.15 -2.68
CA GLN A 61 19.86 1.17 -2.72
C GLN A 61 20.42 -0.14 -3.29
N GLY A 62 19.89 -1.27 -2.84
CA GLY A 62 20.34 -2.60 -3.26
C GLY A 62 20.33 -2.78 -4.76
N ALA A 63 19.21 -2.42 -5.39
CA ALA A 63 19.02 -2.58 -6.82
C ALA A 63 19.79 -1.53 -7.65
N ILE A 64 20.11 -0.35 -7.11
CA ILE A 64 20.70 0.76 -7.89
C ILE A 64 22.24 0.86 -7.84
N VAL A 65 22.92 0.41 -6.78
CA VAL A 65 24.35 0.72 -6.58
C VAL A 65 25.34 -0.07 -7.47
N ASN A 66 24.88 -1.10 -8.17
CA ASN A 66 25.70 -1.90 -9.10
C ASN A 66 24.94 -2.12 -10.42
N PRO A 67 24.66 -1.05 -11.19
CA PRO A 67 23.78 -1.14 -12.33
C PRO A 67 24.38 -2.00 -13.46
N ASN A 68 23.53 -2.47 -14.37
CA ASN A 68 23.99 -3.08 -15.61
C ASN A 68 24.75 -2.04 -16.44
N HIS A 69 25.78 -2.49 -17.18
CA HIS A 69 26.58 -1.61 -18.03
C HIS A 69 25.72 -0.90 -19.08
N GLY A 70 25.77 0.43 -19.12
CA GLY A 70 24.97 1.26 -20.02
C GLY A 70 23.55 1.54 -19.53
N GLU A 71 23.19 1.08 -18.34
CA GLU A 71 21.88 1.31 -17.69
C GLU A 71 22.05 1.95 -16.31
N GLU A 72 23.03 2.85 -16.13
CA GLU A 72 23.43 3.41 -14.83
C GLU A 72 22.34 4.23 -14.11
N ASN A 73 21.26 4.57 -14.81
CA ASN A 73 20.10 5.28 -14.27
C ASN A 73 18.92 4.34 -13.93
N LEU A 74 19.08 3.02 -14.10
CA LEU A 74 18.04 2.02 -13.84
C LEU A 74 18.46 1.06 -12.73
N MET A 75 17.51 0.74 -11.85
CA MET A 75 17.67 -0.34 -10.89
C MET A 75 17.83 -1.68 -11.61
N ARG A 76 18.58 -2.61 -11.01
CA ARG A 76 18.64 -4.00 -11.46
C ARG A 76 17.35 -4.75 -11.14
N ASP A 77 17.04 -5.74 -11.96
CA ASP A 77 15.87 -6.61 -11.86
C ASP A 77 16.27 -8.10 -11.86
N ASN A 78 17.44 -8.43 -11.30
CA ASN A 78 17.98 -9.79 -11.27
C ASN A 78 17.02 -10.81 -10.67
N ILE A 79 16.26 -10.43 -9.64
CA ILE A 79 15.24 -11.28 -9.03
C ILE A 79 14.16 -11.69 -10.06
N ARG A 80 13.70 -10.74 -10.88
CA ARG A 80 12.77 -10.98 -11.99
C ARG A 80 13.40 -11.86 -13.06
N VAL A 81 14.61 -11.50 -13.51
CA VAL A 81 15.36 -12.24 -14.55
C VAL A 81 15.58 -13.71 -14.15
N ASN A 82 15.79 -13.98 -12.86
CA ASN A 82 15.97 -15.32 -12.33
C ASN A 82 14.64 -16.05 -12.04
N GLY A 83 13.49 -15.44 -12.33
CA GLY A 83 12.18 -16.06 -12.13
C GLY A 83 11.81 -16.24 -10.64
N LEU A 84 12.37 -15.41 -9.76
CA LEU A 84 12.20 -15.54 -8.31
C LEU A 84 11.15 -14.59 -7.73
N LEU A 85 10.65 -13.62 -8.49
CA LEU A 85 9.58 -12.74 -8.01
C LEU A 85 8.29 -13.53 -7.77
N PRO A 86 7.69 -13.44 -6.57
CA PRO A 86 6.44 -14.11 -6.29
C PRO A 86 5.27 -13.38 -6.98
N ILE A 87 4.29 -14.13 -7.48
CA ILE A 87 3.04 -13.55 -7.98
C ILE A 87 2.14 -13.02 -6.85
N ASN A 88 2.35 -13.51 -5.64
CA ASN A 88 1.68 -13.03 -4.44
C ASN A 88 2.59 -12.03 -3.74
N SER A 89 2.01 -10.92 -3.30
CA SER A 89 2.69 -9.96 -2.45
C SER A 89 3.24 -10.65 -1.19
N PRO A 90 4.45 -10.27 -0.74
CA PRO A 90 5.00 -10.73 0.53
C PRO A 90 4.37 -10.05 1.76
N TYR A 91 3.48 -9.07 1.57
CA TYR A 91 2.82 -8.31 2.64
C TYR A 91 1.46 -8.91 3.01
N ASP A 92 0.96 -8.57 4.20
CA ASP A 92 -0.28 -9.10 4.80
C ASP A 92 -1.57 -8.51 4.19
N ASP A 93 -1.61 -8.30 2.87
CA ASP A 93 -2.79 -7.81 2.13
C ASP A 93 -3.34 -8.83 1.12
N TYR A 94 -2.68 -9.98 0.96
CA TYR A 94 -3.04 -11.06 0.03
C TYR A 94 -3.15 -10.61 -1.43
N THR A 95 -2.50 -9.51 -1.80
CA THR A 95 -2.50 -9.01 -3.17
C THR A 95 -1.76 -9.96 -4.10
N THR A 96 -2.26 -10.11 -5.33
CA THR A 96 -1.66 -10.96 -6.36
C THR A 96 -1.63 -10.23 -7.70
N CYS A 97 -0.68 -10.59 -8.55
CA CYS A 97 -0.56 -10.07 -9.92
C CYS A 97 -0.54 -11.22 -10.94
N ASP A 98 -0.76 -10.89 -12.21
CA ASP A 98 -0.65 -11.86 -13.29
C ASP A 98 0.82 -12.10 -13.63
N ALA A 99 1.28 -13.36 -13.70
CA ALA A 99 2.68 -13.67 -13.95
C ALA A 99 3.27 -13.02 -15.23
N SER A 100 2.43 -12.72 -16.24
CA SER A 100 2.86 -12.06 -17.48
C SER A 100 3.43 -10.66 -17.28
N ILE A 101 3.12 -9.99 -16.16
CA ILE A 101 3.72 -8.68 -15.85
C ILE A 101 5.25 -8.77 -15.67
N PHE A 102 5.78 -9.95 -15.32
CA PHE A 102 7.22 -10.16 -15.16
C PHE A 102 7.95 -10.40 -16.49
N ASP A 103 7.23 -10.53 -17.61
CA ASP A 103 7.82 -10.60 -18.95
C ASP A 103 8.23 -9.22 -19.49
N ILE A 104 7.77 -8.14 -18.84
CA ILE A 104 8.14 -6.76 -19.19
C ILE A 104 9.63 -6.55 -18.92
N THR A 105 10.32 -5.90 -19.87
CA THR A 105 11.76 -5.59 -19.81
C THR A 105 12.01 -4.09 -20.03
N GLY A 106 13.26 -3.65 -19.86
CA GLY A 106 13.63 -2.24 -19.97
C GLY A 106 13.21 -1.42 -18.74
N PRO A 107 13.03 -0.09 -18.86
CA PRO A 107 12.73 0.79 -17.73
C PRO A 107 11.52 0.37 -16.88
N ASN A 108 10.51 -0.25 -17.50
CA ASN A 108 9.26 -0.64 -16.84
C ASN A 108 9.30 -2.07 -16.28
N ALA A 109 10.44 -2.76 -16.35
CA ALA A 109 10.55 -4.10 -15.79
C ALA A 109 10.38 -4.05 -14.26
N ILE A 110 9.81 -5.09 -13.67
CA ILE A 110 9.56 -5.14 -12.23
C ILE A 110 10.83 -5.51 -11.47
N VAL A 111 11.16 -4.72 -10.45
CA VAL A 111 12.26 -4.95 -9.51
C VAL A 111 11.80 -5.80 -8.33
N ASP A 112 10.75 -5.37 -7.64
CA ASP A 112 10.21 -6.03 -6.45
C ASP A 112 8.82 -5.50 -6.05
N TRP A 113 8.24 -6.10 -5.00
CA TRP A 113 7.04 -5.64 -4.29
C TRP A 113 7.37 -4.59 -3.23
N VAL A 114 6.57 -3.54 -3.17
CA VAL A 114 6.61 -2.51 -2.11
C VAL A 114 5.23 -2.39 -1.46
N PHE A 115 5.17 -1.94 -0.20
CA PHE A 115 3.92 -1.72 0.51
C PHE A 115 3.74 -0.22 0.77
N VAL A 116 2.61 0.33 0.37
CA VAL A 116 2.31 1.76 0.53
C VAL A 116 1.23 1.92 1.57
N GLU A 117 1.51 2.78 2.55
CA GLU A 117 0.61 3.11 3.64
C GLU A 117 0.22 4.59 3.56
N ILE A 118 -1.08 4.84 3.68
CA ILE A 118 -1.67 6.15 3.87
C ILE A 118 -1.93 6.33 5.37
N ARG A 119 -1.31 7.34 5.97
CA ARG A 119 -1.34 7.63 7.40
C ARG A 119 -2.09 8.94 7.68
N ASN A 120 -2.74 9.03 8.83
CA ASN A 120 -3.58 10.18 9.20
C ASN A 120 -2.74 11.48 9.34
N LYS A 121 -3.27 12.61 8.86
CA LYS A 121 -2.59 13.91 8.94
C LYS A 121 -2.35 14.46 10.36
N ASP A 122 -3.23 14.12 11.29
CA ASP A 122 -3.19 14.61 12.67
C ASP A 122 -2.38 13.66 13.57
N ASP A 123 -2.21 12.40 13.15
CA ASP A 123 -1.43 11.38 13.85
C ASP A 123 -0.80 10.37 12.87
N ILE A 124 0.51 10.53 12.65
CA ILE A 124 1.31 9.71 11.73
C ILE A 124 1.28 8.20 12.05
N SER A 125 0.97 7.83 13.31
CA SER A 125 0.90 6.43 13.72
C SER A 125 -0.40 5.74 13.28
N VAL A 126 -1.44 6.50 12.93
CA VAL A 126 -2.75 5.96 12.55
C VAL A 126 -2.77 5.60 11.07
N LEU A 127 -2.90 4.30 10.78
CA LEU A 127 -3.09 3.77 9.42
C LEU A 127 -4.52 4.01 8.93
N ILE A 128 -4.66 4.63 7.76
CA ILE A 128 -5.95 4.90 7.09
C ILE A 128 -6.21 3.86 6.01
N SER A 129 -5.22 3.60 5.16
CA SER A 129 -5.32 2.63 4.07
C SER A 129 -3.93 2.13 3.70
N SER A 130 -3.84 0.95 3.12
CA SER A 130 -2.59 0.43 2.58
C SER A 130 -2.85 -0.56 1.46
N GLN A 131 -1.85 -0.71 0.58
CA GLN A 131 -1.87 -1.73 -0.46
C GLN A 131 -0.45 -2.06 -0.93
N SER A 132 -0.28 -3.26 -1.46
CA SER A 132 0.91 -3.64 -2.21
C SER A 132 0.94 -2.98 -3.57
N ALA A 133 2.15 -2.64 -4.00
CA ALA A 133 2.46 -2.10 -5.32
C ALA A 133 3.72 -2.78 -5.87
N LEU A 134 3.97 -2.57 -7.14
CA LEU A 134 5.14 -3.10 -7.84
C LEU A 134 6.08 -1.94 -8.17
N LEU A 135 7.36 -2.14 -7.91
CA LEU A 135 8.41 -1.18 -8.24
C LEU A 135 9.00 -1.50 -9.63
N GLN A 136 9.02 -0.51 -10.52
CA GLN A 136 9.67 -0.59 -11.82
C GLN A 136 11.15 -0.15 -11.76
N ARG A 137 11.96 -0.57 -12.74
CA ARG A 137 13.41 -0.28 -12.79
C ARG A 137 13.76 1.21 -12.83
N ASP A 138 12.89 2.06 -13.35
CA ASP A 138 13.07 3.52 -13.37
C ASP A 138 12.58 4.24 -12.11
N GLY A 139 12.01 3.49 -11.18
CA GLY A 139 11.56 3.94 -9.87
C GLY A 139 10.05 4.08 -9.71
N ASP A 140 9.26 3.82 -10.76
CA ASP A 140 7.80 4.00 -10.70
C ASP A 140 7.12 2.93 -9.85
N LEU A 141 6.24 3.37 -8.96
CA LEU A 141 5.32 2.49 -8.23
C LEU A 141 4.02 2.37 -9.01
N VAL A 142 3.68 1.14 -9.37
CA VAL A 142 2.50 0.82 -10.16
C VAL A 142 1.62 -0.23 -9.47
N SER A 143 0.33 -0.23 -9.80
CA SER A 143 -0.60 -1.28 -9.40
C SER A 143 -0.25 -2.63 -10.03
N THR A 144 -0.99 -3.68 -9.65
CA THR A 144 -0.76 -5.07 -10.09
C THR A 144 -0.92 -5.32 -11.59
N ASP A 145 -1.40 -4.33 -12.35
CA ASP A 145 -1.42 -4.34 -13.82
C ASP A 145 -0.08 -3.94 -14.44
N GLY A 146 0.89 -3.53 -13.63
CA GLY A 146 2.23 -3.15 -14.06
C GLY A 146 2.30 -1.79 -14.76
N THR A 147 1.24 -0.97 -14.79
CA THR A 147 1.25 0.31 -15.52
C THR A 147 0.48 1.44 -14.85
N SER A 148 -0.63 1.16 -14.16
CA SER A 148 -1.44 2.19 -13.53
C SER A 148 -0.77 2.72 -12.26
N CYS A 149 -0.89 4.02 -12.00
CA CYS A 149 -0.56 4.58 -10.70
C CYS A 149 -1.47 4.03 -9.61
N LEU A 150 -1.09 4.22 -8.34
CA LEU A 150 -1.83 3.66 -7.22
C LEU A 150 -3.15 4.40 -6.99
N GLN A 151 -4.20 3.64 -6.71
CA GLN A 151 -5.53 4.17 -6.41
C GLN A 151 -5.94 3.79 -4.98
N PHE A 152 -6.40 4.76 -4.20
CA PHE A 152 -6.92 4.52 -2.84
C PHE A 152 -8.39 4.97 -2.76
N SER A 153 -9.22 4.18 -2.06
CA SER A 153 -10.65 4.47 -1.85
C SER A 153 -10.84 5.23 -0.54
N ILE A 154 -10.34 6.46 -0.47
CA ILE A 154 -10.31 7.33 0.71
C ILE A 154 -10.79 8.74 0.33
N GLU A 155 -11.14 9.55 1.32
CA GLU A 155 -11.57 10.93 1.08
C GLU A 155 -10.42 11.82 0.56
N GLU A 156 -10.78 12.90 -0.13
CA GLU A 156 -9.80 13.93 -0.49
C GLU A 156 -9.36 14.68 0.78
N ASN A 157 -8.07 14.60 1.10
CA ASN A 157 -7.50 15.21 2.30
C ASN A 157 -5.97 15.21 2.23
N GLU A 158 -5.36 15.77 3.26
CA GLU A 158 -3.93 15.65 3.51
C GLU A 158 -3.64 14.32 4.23
N TYR A 159 -2.53 13.66 3.86
CA TYR A 159 -2.09 12.40 4.43
C TYR A 159 -0.56 12.29 4.50
N TYR A 160 -0.03 11.58 5.48
CA TYR A 160 1.36 11.11 5.42
C TYR A 160 1.43 9.85 4.54
N ILE A 161 2.47 9.73 3.74
CA ILE A 161 2.68 8.58 2.86
C ILE A 161 3.91 7.81 3.34
N ARG A 162 3.74 6.55 3.72
CA ARG A 162 4.84 5.66 4.13
C ARG A 162 5.05 4.57 3.08
N ILE A 163 6.31 4.35 2.73
CA ILE A 163 6.74 3.29 1.82
C ILE A 163 7.52 2.27 2.64
N CYS A 164 7.03 1.03 2.63
CA CYS A 164 7.68 -0.08 3.28
C CYS A 164 8.25 -1.06 2.25
N HIS A 165 9.38 -1.67 2.58
CA HIS A 165 10.00 -2.69 1.75
C HIS A 165 10.63 -3.79 2.62
N ARG A 166 10.65 -5.03 2.12
CA ARG A 166 11.01 -6.24 2.89
C ARG A 166 12.43 -6.29 3.47
N ASN A 167 13.37 -5.54 2.91
CA ASN A 167 14.79 -5.55 3.28
C ASN A 167 15.45 -4.16 3.22
N HIS A 168 14.64 -3.11 3.08
CA HIS A 168 15.11 -1.72 3.07
C HIS A 168 14.41 -0.97 4.18
N LEU A 169 15.10 0.00 4.78
CA LEU A 169 14.53 0.87 5.78
C LEU A 169 13.36 1.65 5.17
N ASN A 170 12.22 1.59 5.84
CA ASN A 170 11.01 2.25 5.40
C ASN A 170 11.20 3.78 5.45
N ILE A 171 10.44 4.51 4.64
CA ILE A 171 10.49 5.98 4.60
C ILE A 171 9.08 6.54 4.68
N ILE A 172 8.93 7.69 5.33
CA ILE A 172 7.65 8.40 5.45
C ILE A 172 7.82 9.86 5.07
N THR A 173 6.78 10.48 4.52
CA THR A 173 6.85 11.90 4.17
C THR A 173 7.03 12.78 5.41
N ASN A 174 7.85 13.83 5.32
CA ASN A 174 8.09 14.77 6.42
C ASN A 174 6.86 15.66 6.69
N GLU A 175 6.13 15.99 5.63
CA GLU A 175 4.89 16.76 5.67
C GLU A 175 3.77 15.92 5.04
N THR A 176 2.53 16.34 5.28
CA THR A 176 1.38 15.71 4.65
C THR A 176 1.28 16.11 3.17
N ILE A 177 0.76 15.19 2.37
CA ILE A 177 0.53 15.34 0.94
C ILE A 177 -0.98 15.41 0.72
N PHE A 178 -1.45 16.44 0.03
CA PHE A 178 -2.86 16.55 -0.35
C PHE A 178 -3.17 15.57 -1.49
N LEU A 179 -4.12 14.67 -1.25
CA LEU A 179 -4.63 13.72 -2.22
C LEU A 179 -6.04 14.15 -2.62
N GLU A 180 -6.25 14.32 -3.93
CA GLU A 180 -7.51 14.74 -4.52
C GLU A 180 -7.94 13.79 -5.64
N ASN A 181 -9.09 14.01 -6.26
CA ASN A 181 -9.56 13.23 -7.41
C ASN A 181 -8.82 13.59 -8.73
N GLU A 182 -7.52 13.84 -8.63
CA GLU A 182 -6.56 14.00 -9.73
C GLU A 182 -5.30 13.20 -9.37
N ILE A 183 -4.40 12.99 -10.34
CA ILE A 183 -3.15 12.28 -10.07
C ILE A 183 -2.20 13.20 -9.29
N THR A 184 -1.96 12.87 -8.02
CA THR A 184 -0.90 13.50 -7.23
C THR A 184 0.44 12.86 -7.57
N PHE A 185 1.44 13.67 -7.94
CA PHE A 185 2.80 13.20 -8.22
C PHE A 185 3.69 13.35 -6.98
N LEU A 186 4.36 12.27 -6.58
CA LEU A 186 5.28 12.25 -5.45
C LEU A 186 6.61 11.59 -5.87
N ASP A 187 7.61 12.40 -6.18
CA ASP A 187 8.96 11.91 -6.48
C ASP A 187 9.86 12.02 -5.24
N LEU A 188 10.17 10.87 -4.64
CA LEU A 188 10.97 10.75 -3.41
C LEU A 188 12.48 10.66 -3.70
N ARG A 189 12.90 10.67 -4.97
CA ARG A 189 14.29 10.44 -5.35
C ARG A 189 15.16 11.68 -5.25
N ASN A 190 14.59 12.87 -5.45
CA ASN A 190 15.39 14.07 -5.73
C ASN A 190 15.36 15.16 -4.66
N ASN A 191 14.44 15.06 -3.71
CA ASN A 191 14.29 16.02 -2.64
C ASN A 191 14.21 15.30 -1.28
N PRO A 192 15.34 15.17 -0.56
CA PRO A 192 15.36 14.44 0.70
C PRO A 192 14.50 15.13 1.78
N ASN A 193 14.21 16.43 1.65
CA ASN A 193 13.35 17.13 2.61
C ASN A 193 11.88 16.72 2.54
N LEU A 194 11.47 15.97 1.50
CA LEU A 194 10.14 15.36 1.47
C LEU A 194 9.99 14.20 2.44
N ILE A 195 11.10 13.66 2.94
CA ILE A 195 11.16 12.45 3.77
C ILE A 195 11.51 12.87 5.19
N LEU A 196 10.81 12.30 6.18
CA LEU A 196 11.06 12.53 7.60
C LEU A 196 12.53 12.19 7.91
N ASP A 197 13.20 13.04 8.70
CA ASP A 197 14.64 12.98 9.01
C ASP A 197 15.60 13.11 7.80
N GLY A 198 15.05 13.29 6.61
CA GLY A 198 15.72 13.68 5.38
C GLY A 198 16.97 12.88 5.05
N THR A 199 18.09 13.58 4.83
CA THR A 199 19.35 12.93 4.43
C THR A 199 19.94 12.02 5.51
N SER A 200 19.46 12.07 6.75
CA SER A 200 19.98 11.23 7.85
C SER A 200 19.58 9.76 7.68
N ILE A 201 18.47 9.51 6.98
CA ILE A 201 17.92 8.16 6.77
C ILE A 201 18.02 7.69 5.32
N LEU A 202 18.61 8.48 4.42
CA LEU A 202 18.67 8.18 2.99
C LEU A 202 20.10 7.97 2.52
N VAL A 203 20.24 7.12 1.50
CA VAL A 203 21.52 6.93 0.81
C VAL A 203 21.61 7.91 -0.35
N ASN A 204 22.59 8.80 -0.29
CA ASN A 204 22.90 9.71 -1.38
C ASN A 204 23.66 8.97 -2.50
N LEU A 205 23.04 8.86 -3.67
CA LEU A 205 23.61 8.19 -4.85
C LEU A 205 24.44 9.15 -5.73
N GLY A 206 24.52 10.43 -5.36
CA GLY A 206 25.02 11.49 -6.22
C GLY A 206 23.96 11.97 -7.23
N ASN A 207 24.30 12.98 -8.04
CA ASN A 207 23.42 13.54 -9.07
C ASN A 207 22.01 13.95 -8.59
N ASN A 208 21.89 14.37 -7.32
CA ASN A 208 20.61 14.65 -6.66
C ASN A 208 19.64 13.46 -6.67
N ASN A 209 20.13 12.22 -6.56
CA ASN A 209 19.31 11.05 -6.35
C ASN A 209 19.57 10.44 -4.97
N PHE A 210 18.49 10.01 -4.33
CA PHE A 210 18.48 9.36 -3.03
C PHE A 210 17.74 8.03 -3.14
N ALA A 211 18.16 7.06 -2.35
CA ALA A 211 17.52 5.75 -2.24
C ALA A 211 17.21 5.39 -0.80
N MET A 212 16.20 4.55 -0.64
CA MET A 212 15.95 3.84 0.60
C MET A 212 17.19 2.98 0.93
N PRO A 213 17.74 3.02 2.16
CA PRO A 213 18.86 2.19 2.55
C PRO A 213 18.47 0.72 2.64
N SER A 214 19.32 -0.19 2.17
CA SER A 214 19.17 -1.63 2.41
C SER A 214 19.67 -1.98 3.82
N GLY A 215 19.03 -2.93 4.50
CA GLY A 215 19.60 -3.50 5.73
C GLY A 215 18.67 -3.67 6.92
N ASP A 216 17.44 -3.17 6.87
CA ASP A 216 16.42 -3.45 7.89
C ASP A 216 15.77 -4.81 7.57
N LEU A 217 16.27 -5.88 8.18
CA LEU A 217 15.91 -7.24 7.81
C LEU A 217 14.68 -7.75 8.55
N ASP A 218 14.56 -7.36 9.81
CA ASP A 218 13.47 -7.75 10.69
C ASP A 218 12.29 -6.75 10.61
N GLY A 219 12.46 -5.64 9.89
CA GLY A 219 11.44 -4.63 9.66
C GLY A 219 11.14 -3.80 10.91
N ASN A 220 12.11 -3.69 11.82
CA ASN A 220 11.94 -2.98 13.08
C ASN A 220 12.15 -1.46 12.97
N GLY A 221 12.48 -0.96 11.77
CA GLY A 221 12.74 0.45 11.51
C GLY A 221 14.15 0.90 11.87
N GLN A 222 15.09 -0.02 12.10
CA GLN A 222 16.47 0.30 12.49
C GLN A 222 17.46 -0.70 11.90
N ILE A 223 18.52 -0.19 11.26
CA ILE A 223 19.60 -1.02 10.72
C ILE A 223 20.68 -1.19 11.79
N GLN A 224 20.84 -2.41 12.30
CA GLN A 224 21.68 -2.70 13.46
C GLN A 224 22.54 -3.97 13.32
N ASN A 225 23.35 -4.23 14.35
CA ASN A 225 24.14 -5.48 14.44
C ASN A 225 23.27 -6.75 14.55
N SER A 226 22.00 -6.61 14.95
CA SER A 226 21.01 -7.70 14.93
C SER A 226 20.74 -8.16 13.50
N ASP A 227 20.58 -7.24 12.55
CA ASP A 227 20.38 -7.54 11.13
C ASP A 227 21.59 -8.25 10.53
N LEU A 228 22.80 -7.80 10.90
CA LEU A 228 24.05 -8.47 10.51
C LEU A 228 24.07 -9.92 10.99
N SER A 229 23.71 -10.14 12.25
CA SER A 229 23.66 -11.48 12.84
C SER A 229 22.60 -12.37 12.19
N ALA A 230 21.51 -11.78 11.68
CA ALA A 230 20.44 -12.48 10.98
C ALA A 230 20.83 -12.90 9.55
N ILE A 231 21.72 -12.18 8.86
CA ILE A 231 22.19 -12.55 7.51
C ILE A 231 23.16 -13.73 7.54
N ILE A 232 24.04 -13.81 8.55
CA ILE A 232 25.16 -14.78 8.58
C ILE A 232 24.72 -16.23 8.30
N PRO A 233 23.62 -16.76 8.86
CA PRO A 233 23.15 -18.12 8.57
C PRO A 233 22.73 -18.36 7.10
N SER A 234 22.42 -17.29 6.37
CA SER A 234 21.91 -17.30 5.01
C SER A 234 22.99 -17.09 3.95
N LEU A 235 24.25 -16.80 4.36
CA LEU A 235 25.37 -16.61 3.44
C LEU A 235 25.59 -17.84 2.53
N GLY A 236 25.76 -17.58 1.24
CA GLY A 236 25.93 -18.60 0.20
C GLY A 236 24.64 -19.18 -0.36
N GLN A 237 23.47 -18.75 0.13
CA GLN A 237 22.18 -19.14 -0.43
C GLN A 237 21.78 -18.24 -1.61
N SER A 238 20.86 -18.75 -2.44
CA SER A 238 20.27 -18.01 -3.55
C SER A 238 18.76 -18.25 -3.61
N SER A 239 17.97 -17.19 -3.38
CA SER A 239 16.51 -17.20 -3.34
C SER A 239 15.96 -15.77 -3.27
N TYR A 240 14.63 -15.63 -3.37
CA TYR A 240 13.94 -14.42 -2.94
C TYR A 240 13.98 -14.34 -1.41
N SER A 241 14.88 -13.52 -0.86
CA SER A 241 15.17 -13.47 0.57
C SER A 241 15.46 -12.06 1.05
N ASN A 242 15.06 -11.72 2.28
CA ASN A 242 15.34 -10.41 2.88
C ASN A 242 16.84 -10.20 3.12
N ALA A 243 17.62 -11.27 3.21
CA ALA A 243 19.07 -11.20 3.39
C ALA A 243 19.84 -10.89 2.08
N ASP A 244 19.19 -10.93 0.92
CA ASP A 244 19.76 -10.50 -0.36
C ASP A 244 19.62 -8.98 -0.48
N LEU A 245 20.62 -8.24 0.00
CA LEU A 245 20.54 -6.78 0.12
C LEU A 245 20.80 -6.06 -1.19
N ASP A 246 21.68 -6.58 -2.04
CA ASP A 246 21.95 -6.00 -3.35
C ASP A 246 20.96 -6.44 -4.44
N MET A 247 19.98 -7.27 -4.04
CA MET A 247 18.86 -7.74 -4.85
C MET A 247 19.33 -8.48 -6.13
N ASN A 248 20.46 -9.18 -6.05
CA ASN A 248 21.02 -9.94 -7.16
C ASN A 248 20.63 -11.44 -7.13
N SER A 249 19.80 -11.85 -6.17
CA SER A 249 19.41 -13.23 -5.80
C SER A 249 20.46 -14.09 -5.11
N GLN A 250 21.61 -13.54 -4.70
CA GLN A 250 22.69 -14.28 -4.05
C GLN A 250 23.13 -13.57 -2.78
N ILE A 251 23.06 -14.28 -1.66
CA ILE A 251 23.41 -13.73 -0.35
C ILE A 251 24.91 -13.94 -0.12
N GLN A 252 25.68 -12.86 -0.12
CA GLN A 252 27.15 -12.90 -0.13
C GLN A 252 27.77 -11.93 0.88
N ASN A 253 29.07 -12.08 1.12
CA ASN A 253 29.81 -11.14 1.98
C ASN A 253 29.81 -9.70 1.42
N ILE A 254 29.58 -9.55 0.12
CA ILE A 254 29.54 -8.23 -0.54
C ILE A 254 28.30 -7.43 -0.14
N ASP A 255 27.16 -8.09 0.12
CA ASP A 255 25.97 -7.47 0.70
C ASP A 255 26.28 -6.82 2.04
N LEU A 256 27.03 -7.54 2.88
CA LEU A 256 27.41 -7.06 4.20
C LEU A 256 28.37 -5.87 4.12
N SER A 257 29.45 -6.00 3.35
CA SER A 257 30.50 -4.98 3.31
C SER A 257 30.07 -3.69 2.61
N ASN A 258 29.22 -3.79 1.59
CA ASN A 258 28.89 -2.65 0.73
C ASN A 258 27.54 -2.02 1.05
N LEU A 259 26.61 -2.75 1.67
CA LEU A 259 25.25 -2.26 1.92
C LEU A 259 24.95 -2.21 3.42
N LEU A 260 25.04 -3.33 4.13
CA LEU A 260 24.64 -3.35 5.53
C LEU A 260 25.55 -2.52 6.43
N ILE A 261 26.86 -2.83 6.45
CA ILE A 261 27.81 -2.21 7.38
C ILE A 261 27.85 -0.68 7.25
N PRO A 262 27.84 -0.09 6.03
CA PRO A 262 27.75 1.36 5.86
C PRO A 262 26.47 2.00 6.41
N ASN A 263 25.37 1.24 6.49
CA ASN A 263 24.07 1.73 6.93
C ASN A 263 23.77 1.44 8.41
N ILE A 264 24.64 0.74 9.14
CA ILE A 264 24.44 0.47 10.57
C ILE A 264 24.32 1.77 11.36
N GLY A 265 23.26 1.88 12.17
CA GLY A 265 22.95 3.04 13.00
C GLY A 265 21.93 4.00 12.40
N VAL A 266 21.45 3.72 11.19
CA VAL A 266 20.33 4.45 10.57
C VAL A 266 18.99 3.85 11.03
N GLY A 267 17.99 4.69 11.30
CA GLY A 267 16.63 4.26 11.66
C GLY A 267 15.58 5.31 11.33
N GLU A 268 14.32 4.87 11.17
CA GLU A 268 13.12 5.69 10.86
C GLU A 268 12.44 6.28 12.09
#